data_AF-A0A916WW11-F1
#
_entry.id   AF-A0A916WW11-F1
#
_cell.length_a   1.000
_cell.length_b   1.000
_cell.length_c   1.000
_cell.angle_alpha   90.00
_cell.angle_beta   90.00
_cell.angle_gamma   90.00
#
_symmetry.space_group_name_H-M   'P 1'
#
loop_
_entity.id
_entity.type
_entity.pdbx_description
1 polymer ?
#
loop_
_entity_poly.entity_id
_entity_poly.type
_entity_poly.pdbx_seq_one_letter_code
_entity_poly.pdbx_strand_id
1 'polypeptide(L)'
;MNGTPEILSLAVRAGLVSGNDVASGAAGVIPLSRTNGVHCVQREGRAVAYAKQAGLASRLDGDDVVAAERLALDRLRLLGLTPALVLQGGSALVWTGAAPGHDLTTTTLDEQSAHRLSTALGRALATLHTAPVDADIPAARAPWPLLAEPLPSMTTHPPDRDRDAVLSAWREPAIRNALRPLAAAWARGTCWTHGDLSASNVIVDTDGHLTFIDLESAGRGDPCWDLVTAEQTLGSLGLATTVFRRAYAAAGGTALPYAPVWRAVRALVTAWQYAATADAQNHPVVGQLLTQARRDALHTTRPMPEGSR
;
A
#
# COMPACT_ATOMS: atom_id res chain seq x y z
N MET A 1 -13.09 -20.30 0.66
CA MET A 1 -12.53 -19.39 1.68
C MET A 1 -12.39 -20.21 2.94
N ASN A 2 -11.24 -20.11 3.61
CA ASN A 2 -10.99 -20.94 4.78
C ASN A 2 -11.65 -20.23 5.96
N GLY A 3 -12.44 -20.98 6.73
CA GLY A 3 -13.07 -20.44 7.92
C GLY A 3 -12.11 -20.39 9.10
N THR A 4 -12.49 -19.65 10.14
CA THR A 4 -11.77 -19.55 11.43
C THR A 4 -11.29 -20.91 11.99
N PRO A 5 -12.09 -22.00 11.98
CA PRO A 5 -11.64 -23.29 12.50
C PRO A 5 -10.48 -23.91 11.70
N GLU A 6 -10.49 -23.73 10.37
CA GLU A 6 -9.44 -24.27 9.48
C GLU A 6 -8.13 -23.49 9.65
N ILE A 7 -8.22 -22.15 9.76
CA ILE A 7 -7.07 -21.28 10.06
C ILE A 7 -6.46 -21.65 11.41
N LEU A 8 -7.27 -21.89 12.44
CA LEU A 8 -6.78 -22.29 13.76
C LEU A 8 -6.07 -23.65 13.73
N SER A 9 -6.64 -24.62 13.00
CA SER A 9 -6.01 -25.93 12.79
C SER A 9 -4.66 -25.81 12.07
N LEU A 10 -4.56 -24.93 11.07
CA LEU A 10 -3.30 -24.62 10.38
C LEU A 10 -2.29 -23.95 11.33
N ALA A 11 -2.73 -23.03 12.19
CA ALA A 11 -1.87 -22.36 13.16
C ALA A 11 -1.25 -23.34 14.18
N VAL A 12 -2.02 -24.33 14.64
CA VAL A 12 -1.50 -25.40 15.51
C VAL A 12 -0.48 -26.26 14.78
N ARG A 13 -0.75 -26.67 13.53
CA ARG A 13 0.21 -27.43 12.71
C ARG A 13 1.50 -26.65 12.44
N ALA A 14 1.39 -25.33 12.33
CA ALA A 14 2.51 -24.43 12.12
C ALA A 14 3.36 -24.19 13.39
N GLY A 15 2.90 -24.63 14.56
CA GLY A 15 3.55 -24.35 15.84
C GLY A 15 3.42 -22.90 16.32
N LEU A 16 2.51 -22.12 15.73
CA LEU A 16 2.27 -20.72 16.11
C LEU A 16 1.50 -20.62 17.45
N VAL A 17 0.66 -21.62 17.73
CA VAL A 17 -0.07 -21.80 19.00
C VAL A 17 -0.13 -23.29 19.32
N SER A 18 -0.25 -23.66 20.60
CA SER A 18 -0.39 -25.07 20.98
C SER A 18 -1.85 -25.51 21.06
N GLY A 19 -2.12 -26.81 20.88
CA GLY A 19 -3.46 -27.36 21.10
C GLY A 19 -3.98 -27.14 22.52
N ASN A 20 -3.08 -27.12 23.51
CA ASN A 20 -3.41 -26.82 24.90
C ASN A 20 -3.85 -25.36 25.09
N ASP A 21 -3.14 -24.41 24.45
CA ASP A 21 -3.51 -22.99 24.49
C ASP A 21 -4.90 -22.78 23.85
N VAL A 22 -5.21 -23.53 22.79
CA VAL A 22 -6.54 -23.47 22.15
C VAL A 22 -7.62 -24.07 23.06
N ALA A 23 -7.37 -25.23 23.66
CA ALA A 23 -8.34 -25.92 24.53
C ALA A 23 -8.64 -25.13 25.81
N SER A 24 -7.67 -24.36 26.33
CA SER A 24 -7.84 -23.49 27.49
C SER A 24 -8.44 -22.13 27.16
N GLY A 25 -8.61 -21.79 25.88
CA GLY A 25 -9.04 -20.46 25.43
C GLY A 25 -7.95 -19.39 25.46
N ALA A 26 -6.70 -19.76 25.75
CA ALA A 26 -5.54 -18.85 25.71
C ALA A 26 -5.12 -18.49 24.28
N ALA A 27 -5.49 -19.27 23.26
CA ALA A 27 -5.22 -18.97 21.86
C ALA A 27 -6.49 -19.04 21.00
N GLY A 28 -6.56 -18.19 19.97
CA GLY A 28 -7.72 -18.10 19.10
C GLY A 28 -7.43 -17.42 17.77
N VAL A 29 -8.45 -17.34 16.92
CA VAL A 29 -8.39 -16.65 15.63
C VAL A 29 -9.51 -15.65 15.55
N ILE A 30 -9.18 -14.41 15.19
CA ILE A 30 -10.12 -13.32 15.02
C ILE A 30 -10.15 -12.93 13.54
N PRO A 31 -11.31 -13.00 12.85
CA PRO A 31 -11.44 -12.43 11.53
C PRO A 31 -11.34 -10.91 11.64
N LEU A 32 -10.48 -10.30 10.83
CA LEU A 32 -10.38 -8.85 10.74
C LEU A 32 -11.24 -8.38 9.57
N SER A 33 -12.16 -7.45 9.86
CA SER A 33 -12.99 -6.81 8.84
C SER A 33 -12.13 -5.92 7.94
N ARG A 34 -11.57 -6.49 6.87
CA ARG A 34 -10.83 -5.82 5.80
C ARG A 34 -11.34 -6.30 4.45
N THR A 35 -10.95 -5.60 3.37
CA THR A 35 -11.32 -5.94 1.98
C THR A 35 -10.86 -7.36 1.59
N ASN A 36 -9.76 -7.80 2.19
CA ASN A 36 -9.23 -9.16 2.09
C ASN A 36 -9.66 -10.00 3.30
N GLY A 37 -9.76 -11.32 3.11
CA GLY A 37 -10.05 -12.26 4.19
C GLY A 37 -8.83 -12.43 5.10
N VAL A 38 -8.62 -11.49 6.02
CA VAL A 38 -7.50 -11.49 6.96
C VAL A 38 -7.94 -12.06 8.30
N HIS A 39 -7.16 -12.99 8.83
CA HIS A 39 -7.36 -13.60 10.12
C HIS A 39 -6.15 -13.33 11.01
N CYS A 40 -6.38 -12.82 12.22
CA CYS A 40 -5.35 -12.64 13.23
C CYS A 40 -5.35 -13.86 14.15
N VAL A 41 -4.22 -14.57 14.21
CA VAL A 41 -3.99 -15.59 15.22
C VAL A 41 -3.45 -14.92 16.46
N GLN A 42 -4.09 -15.17 17.60
CA GLN A 42 -3.72 -14.59 18.88
C GLN A 42 -3.36 -15.65 19.91
N ARG A 43 -2.46 -15.26 20.81
CA ARG A 43 -2.11 -15.98 22.04
C ARG A 43 -2.09 -14.98 23.20
N GLU A 44 -2.85 -15.26 24.24
CA GLU A 44 -2.99 -14.42 25.44
C GLU A 44 -3.35 -12.97 25.08
N GLY A 45 -4.26 -12.80 24.10
CA GLY A 45 -4.69 -11.50 23.60
C GLY A 45 -3.69 -10.76 22.71
N ARG A 46 -2.52 -11.33 22.42
CA ARG A 46 -1.49 -10.75 21.54
C ARG A 46 -1.49 -11.43 20.18
N ALA A 47 -1.38 -10.64 19.11
CA ALA A 47 -1.20 -11.17 17.76
C ALA A 47 0.13 -11.91 17.66
N VAL A 48 0.12 -13.13 17.11
CA VAL A 48 1.32 -13.93 16.83
C VAL A 48 1.52 -14.15 15.34
N ALA A 49 0.44 -14.16 14.56
CA ALA A 49 0.50 -14.31 13.11
C ALA A 49 -0.74 -13.74 12.44
N TYR A 50 -0.61 -13.46 11.14
CA TYR A 50 -1.71 -13.09 10.27
C TYR A 50 -1.78 -14.06 9.10
N ALA A 51 -3.00 -14.46 8.74
CA ALA A 51 -3.29 -15.32 7.62
C ALA A 51 -4.20 -14.57 6.66
N LYS A 52 -3.80 -14.43 5.39
CA LYS A 52 -4.50 -13.62 4.41
C LYS A 52 -4.89 -14.43 3.18
N GLN A 53 -6.11 -14.20 2.72
CA GLN A 53 -6.70 -14.77 1.51
C GLN A 53 -7.12 -13.67 0.55
N ALA A 54 -7.12 -14.00 -0.75
CA ALA A 54 -7.65 -13.10 -1.78
C ALA A 54 -9.09 -12.69 -1.48
N GLY A 55 -9.32 -11.37 -1.39
CA GLY A 55 -10.65 -10.77 -1.27
C GLY A 55 -11.49 -10.93 -2.52
N LEU A 56 -12.75 -10.46 -2.46
CA LEU A 56 -13.65 -10.51 -3.60
C LEU A 56 -13.15 -9.61 -4.74
N ALA A 57 -12.71 -8.39 -4.41
CA ALA A 57 -12.19 -7.43 -5.40
C ALA A 57 -10.98 -8.00 -6.16
N SER A 58 -9.99 -8.51 -5.45
CA SER A 58 -8.80 -9.15 -6.05
C SER A 58 -9.18 -10.29 -7.00
N ARG A 59 -10.16 -11.13 -6.64
CA ARG A 59 -10.64 -12.20 -7.52
C ARG A 59 -11.35 -11.68 -8.76
N LEU A 60 -12.18 -10.64 -8.62
CA LEU A 60 -12.84 -10.00 -9.76
C LEU A 60 -11.82 -9.36 -10.70
N ASP A 61 -10.76 -8.80 -10.15
CA ASP A 61 -9.70 -8.12 -10.90
C ASP A 61 -8.63 -9.09 -11.43
N GLY A 62 -8.78 -10.39 -11.19
CA GLY A 62 -7.86 -11.44 -11.66
C GLY A 62 -6.51 -11.47 -10.96
N ASP A 63 -6.40 -10.91 -9.75
CA ASP A 63 -5.16 -10.89 -8.99
C ASP A 63 -4.90 -12.18 -8.21
N ASP A 64 -3.65 -12.64 -8.28
CA ASP A 64 -3.10 -13.59 -7.33
C ASP A 64 -2.34 -12.85 -6.22
N VAL A 65 -3.10 -12.17 -5.36
CA VAL A 65 -2.55 -11.40 -4.24
C VAL A 65 -1.74 -12.26 -3.26
N VAL A 66 -2.09 -13.53 -3.12
CA VAL A 66 -1.40 -14.47 -2.23
C VAL A 66 -0.03 -14.80 -2.78
N ALA A 67 0.08 -15.13 -4.07
CA ALA A 67 1.37 -15.40 -4.70
C ALA A 67 2.25 -14.15 -4.75
N ALA A 68 1.67 -12.99 -5.08
CA ALA A 68 2.39 -11.71 -5.13
C ALA A 68 2.98 -11.35 -3.76
N GLU A 69 2.17 -11.38 -2.70
CA GLU A 69 2.62 -11.05 -1.35
C GLU A 69 3.66 -12.05 -0.83
N ARG A 70 3.46 -13.35 -1.07
CA ARG A 70 4.43 -14.39 -0.69
C ARG A 70 5.78 -14.17 -1.36
N LEU A 71 5.79 -13.84 -2.65
CA LEU A 71 7.02 -13.56 -3.40
C LEU A 71 7.72 -12.32 -2.84
N ALA A 72 6.98 -11.24 -2.59
CA ALA A 72 7.53 -10.01 -2.03
C ALA A 72 8.15 -10.26 -0.65
N LEU A 73 7.45 -10.96 0.24
CA LEU A 73 7.95 -11.32 1.57
C LEU A 73 9.23 -12.16 1.50
N ASP A 74 9.28 -13.16 0.62
CA ASP A 74 10.47 -14.00 0.46
C ASP A 74 11.68 -13.20 -0.05
N ARG A 75 11.48 -12.36 -1.06
CA ARG A 75 12.57 -11.59 -1.70
C ARG A 75 13.07 -10.43 -0.85
N LEU A 76 12.19 -9.82 -0.06
CA LEU A 76 12.52 -8.67 0.77
C LEU A 76 12.89 -9.04 2.22
N ARG A 77 12.87 -10.34 2.58
CA ARG A 77 13.11 -10.81 3.96
C ARG A 77 14.42 -10.31 4.58
N LEU A 78 15.48 -10.21 3.78
CA LEU A 78 16.81 -9.81 4.24
C LEU A 78 16.95 -8.30 4.46
N LEU A 79 15.99 -7.49 3.98
CA LEU A 79 16.00 -6.05 4.22
C LEU A 79 15.57 -5.71 5.65
N GLY A 80 14.92 -6.65 6.36
CA GLY A 80 14.35 -6.39 7.68
C GLY A 80 13.24 -5.34 7.64
N LEU A 81 12.54 -5.17 6.51
CA LEU A 81 11.46 -4.19 6.35
C LEU A 81 10.09 -4.84 6.22
N THR A 82 10.00 -6.16 6.37
CA THR A 82 8.78 -6.94 6.13
C THR A 82 8.56 -7.95 7.25
N PRO A 83 7.31 -8.34 7.54
CA PRO A 83 7.04 -9.41 8.48
C PRO A 83 7.71 -10.72 8.08
N ALA A 84 8.05 -11.55 9.06
CA ALA A 84 8.56 -12.88 8.77
C ALA A 84 7.52 -13.71 8.02
N LEU A 85 7.88 -14.23 6.83
CA LEU A 85 7.06 -15.18 6.09
C LEU A 85 6.96 -16.50 6.86
N VAL A 86 5.75 -16.96 7.13
CA VAL A 86 5.50 -18.28 7.70
C VAL A 86 5.17 -19.24 6.55
N LEU A 87 6.03 -20.24 6.33
CA LEU A 87 5.92 -21.19 5.21
C LEU A 87 4.83 -22.25 5.47
N GLN A 88 3.57 -21.82 5.45
CA GLN A 88 2.38 -22.64 5.67
C GLN A 88 1.24 -22.24 4.72
N GLY A 89 0.15 -23.03 4.69
CA GLY A 89 -1.12 -22.62 4.09
C GLY A 89 -1.31 -22.85 2.58
N GLY A 90 -0.36 -23.48 1.89
CA GLY A 90 -0.46 -23.76 0.45
C GLY A 90 -0.57 -22.50 -0.41
N SER A 91 -1.14 -22.61 -1.62
CA SER A 91 -1.29 -21.48 -2.56
C SER A 91 -2.47 -20.55 -2.27
N ALA A 92 -3.39 -20.95 -1.39
CA ALA A 92 -4.61 -20.17 -1.11
C ALA A 92 -4.47 -19.17 0.05
N LEU A 93 -3.36 -19.24 0.80
CA LEU A 93 -3.08 -18.40 1.96
C LEU A 93 -1.64 -17.90 1.91
N VAL A 94 -1.41 -16.68 2.35
CA VAL A 94 -0.11 -16.19 2.77
C VAL A 94 -0.15 -15.97 4.27
N TRP A 95 0.91 -16.38 4.96
CA TRP A 95 1.04 -16.26 6.41
C TRP A 95 2.24 -15.42 6.78
N THR A 96 2.06 -14.53 7.73
CA THR A 96 3.15 -13.74 8.30
C THR A 96 3.18 -13.86 9.82
N GLY A 97 4.36 -13.69 10.41
CA GLY A 97 4.46 -13.34 11.82
C GLY A 97 3.80 -11.98 12.08
N ALA A 98 3.44 -11.72 13.33
CA ALA A 98 3.00 -10.38 13.73
C ALA A 98 4.20 -9.43 13.79
N ALA A 99 4.11 -8.30 13.08
CA ALA A 99 5.07 -7.22 13.23
C ALA A 99 4.87 -6.56 14.61
N PRO A 100 5.94 -6.33 15.40
CA PRO A 100 5.81 -5.64 16.68
C PRO A 100 5.43 -4.17 16.46
N GLY A 101 4.61 -3.62 17.35
CA GLY A 101 4.27 -2.19 17.35
C GLY A 101 2.85 -1.86 16.88
N HIS A 102 2.69 -0.62 16.43
CA HIS A 102 1.41 -0.05 16.02
C HIS A 102 1.50 0.55 14.62
N ASP A 103 0.38 0.54 13.91
CA ASP A 103 0.29 1.28 12.66
C ASP A 103 0.30 2.80 12.90
N LEU A 104 0.58 3.58 11.85
CA LEU A 104 0.65 5.04 11.96
C LEU A 104 -0.72 5.69 12.15
N THR A 105 -1.84 5.00 11.93
CA THR A 105 -3.19 5.56 12.14
C THR A 105 -3.53 5.69 13.62
N THR A 106 -2.93 4.86 14.47
CA THR A 106 -3.21 4.80 15.91
C THR A 106 -2.08 5.40 16.76
N THR A 107 -0.99 5.85 16.12
CA THR A 107 0.20 6.35 16.83
C THR A 107 0.10 7.85 17.07
N THR A 108 0.07 8.27 18.33
CA THR A 108 0.24 9.68 18.73
C THR A 108 1.72 10.02 18.83
N LEU A 109 2.15 11.09 18.17
CA LEU A 109 3.56 11.48 18.08
C LEU A 109 3.78 12.87 18.66
N ASP A 110 4.80 13.00 19.52
CA ASP A 110 5.42 14.30 19.79
C ASP A 110 6.29 14.74 18.61
N GLU A 111 6.75 16.00 18.62
CA GLU A 111 7.56 16.58 17.54
C GLU A 111 8.84 15.78 17.26
N GLN A 112 9.50 15.28 18.31
CA GLN A 112 10.75 14.54 18.17
C GLN A 112 10.49 13.16 17.54
N SER A 113 9.42 12.48 17.93
CA SER A 113 8.99 11.18 17.39
C SER A 113 8.50 11.33 15.95
N ALA A 114 7.80 12.41 15.64
CA ALA A 114 7.43 12.80 14.28
C ALA A 114 8.66 12.96 13.36
N HIS A 115 9.70 13.63 13.85
CA HIS A 115 10.96 13.80 13.12
C HIS A 115 11.68 12.46 12.90
N ARG A 116 11.76 11.63 13.94
CA ARG A 116 12.35 10.27 13.87
C ARG A 116 11.59 9.39 12.88
N LEU A 117 10.26 9.38 12.94
CA LEU A 117 9.41 8.62 12.02
C LEU A 117 9.63 9.07 10.57
N SER A 118 9.59 10.37 10.31
CA SER A 118 9.80 10.91 8.95
C SER A 118 11.17 10.50 8.40
N THR A 119 12.20 10.53 9.25
CA THR A 119 13.55 10.08 8.90
C THR A 119 13.59 8.58 8.63
N ALA A 120 13.00 7.77 9.51
CA ALA A 120 12.96 6.32 9.39
C ALA A 120 12.23 5.89 8.11
N LEU A 121 11.08 6.50 7.80
CA LEU A 121 10.30 6.19 6.61
C LEU A 121 11.07 6.52 5.33
N GLY A 122 11.78 7.65 5.32
CA GLY A 122 12.63 8.03 4.19
C GLY A 122 13.74 7.01 3.94
N ARG A 123 14.40 6.56 5.01
CA ARG A 123 15.43 5.51 4.93
C ARG A 123 14.86 4.17 4.50
N ALA A 124 13.73 3.75 5.06
CA ALA A 124 13.09 2.47 4.73
C ALA A 124 12.67 2.40 3.25
N LEU A 125 12.05 3.46 2.70
CA LEU A 125 11.72 3.51 1.28
C LEU A 125 12.96 3.58 0.38
N ALA A 126 14.03 4.27 0.79
CA ALA A 126 15.28 4.26 0.04
C ALA A 126 15.88 2.85 0.00
N THR A 127 15.93 2.15 1.13
CA THR A 127 16.37 0.75 1.22
C THR A 127 15.52 -0.16 0.32
N LEU A 128 14.19 0.00 0.32
CA LEU A 128 13.31 -0.75 -0.57
C LEU A 128 13.62 -0.46 -2.05
N HIS A 129 13.63 0.81 -2.44
CA HIS A 129 13.77 1.21 -3.85
C HIS A 129 15.16 0.95 -4.43
N THR A 130 16.18 0.83 -3.58
CA THR A 130 17.56 0.51 -3.98
C THR A 130 17.91 -0.97 -3.83
N ALA A 131 16.99 -1.78 -3.28
CA ALA A 131 17.19 -3.21 -3.20
C ALA A 131 17.34 -3.82 -4.62
N PRO A 132 18.20 -4.83 -4.78
CA PRO A 132 18.35 -5.53 -6.05
C PRO A 132 17.01 -6.05 -6.58
N VAL A 133 16.78 -5.84 -7.87
CA VAL A 133 15.60 -6.31 -8.59
C VAL A 133 16.05 -7.38 -9.58
N ASP A 134 15.75 -8.63 -9.26
CA ASP A 134 16.00 -9.77 -10.13
C ASP A 134 15.04 -9.78 -11.33
N ALA A 135 15.42 -10.49 -12.40
CA ALA A 135 14.61 -10.58 -13.62
C ALA A 135 13.27 -11.33 -13.42
N ASP A 136 13.18 -12.17 -12.39
CA ASP A 136 11.98 -12.94 -12.04
C ASP A 136 11.00 -12.17 -11.15
N ILE A 137 11.33 -10.95 -10.73
CA ILE A 137 10.40 -10.10 -9.99
C ILE A 137 9.31 -9.58 -10.94
N PRO A 138 8.02 -9.87 -10.69
CA PRO A 138 6.93 -9.38 -11.53
C PRO A 138 6.82 -7.87 -11.45
N ALA A 139 6.26 -7.27 -12.51
CA ALA A 139 5.86 -5.88 -12.44
C ALA A 139 4.76 -5.71 -11.40
N ALA A 140 4.89 -4.68 -10.55
CA ALA A 140 3.81 -4.27 -9.68
C ALA A 140 2.61 -3.83 -10.53
N ARG A 141 1.40 -4.11 -10.04
CA ARG A 141 0.18 -3.60 -10.67
C ARG A 141 0.21 -2.07 -10.66
N ALA A 142 -0.01 -1.48 -11.84
CA ALA A 142 -0.08 -0.02 -11.94
C ALA A 142 -1.28 0.52 -11.12
N PRO A 143 -1.14 1.68 -10.46
CA PRO A 143 -2.29 2.39 -9.90
C PRO A 143 -3.39 2.52 -10.94
N TRP A 144 -4.64 2.23 -10.55
CA TRP A 144 -5.75 2.13 -11.51
C TRP A 144 -5.91 3.34 -12.47
N PRO A 145 -5.59 4.60 -12.09
CA PRO A 145 -5.71 5.70 -13.03
C PRO A 145 -4.78 5.58 -14.25
N LEU A 146 -3.69 4.83 -14.14
CA LEU A 146 -2.74 4.57 -15.22
C LEU A 146 -3.18 3.44 -16.16
N LEU A 147 -4.22 2.69 -15.81
CA LEU A 147 -4.74 1.60 -16.64
C LEU A 147 -5.49 2.17 -17.86
N ALA A 148 -5.60 1.33 -18.90
CA ALA A 148 -6.36 1.65 -20.10
C ALA A 148 -7.86 1.72 -19.79
N GLU A 149 -8.34 0.74 -19.02
CA GLU A 149 -9.72 0.54 -18.59
C GLU A 149 -9.80 0.50 -17.05
N PRO A 150 -10.95 0.84 -16.45
CA PRO A 150 -11.14 0.66 -15.01
C PRO A 150 -11.09 -0.82 -14.64
N LEU A 151 -10.75 -1.11 -13.38
CA LEU A 151 -10.76 -2.48 -12.87
C LEU A 151 -12.18 -3.05 -12.86
N PRO A 152 -12.39 -4.37 -13.11
CA PRO A 152 -13.69 -5.00 -13.02
C PRO A 152 -14.45 -4.67 -11.73
N SER A 153 -13.76 -4.75 -10.57
CA SER A 153 -14.31 -4.41 -9.26
C SER A 153 -14.89 -3.00 -9.20
N MET A 154 -14.34 -2.05 -9.95
CA MET A 154 -14.82 -0.67 -9.99
C MET A 154 -16.12 -0.49 -10.78
N THR A 155 -16.43 -1.42 -11.69
CA THR A 155 -17.58 -1.32 -12.60
C THR A 155 -18.75 -2.24 -12.23
N THR A 156 -18.52 -3.21 -11.36
CA THR A 156 -19.54 -4.18 -10.92
C THR A 156 -20.44 -3.69 -9.78
N HIS A 157 -20.17 -2.51 -9.23
CA HIS A 157 -20.97 -1.96 -8.14
C HIS A 157 -22.27 -1.30 -8.62
N PRO A 158 -23.31 -1.23 -7.77
CA PRO A 158 -24.48 -0.41 -8.04
C PRO A 158 -24.09 1.05 -8.34
N PRO A 159 -24.89 1.78 -9.15
CA PRO A 159 -24.63 3.19 -9.43
C PRO A 159 -24.46 4.01 -8.15
N ASP A 160 -23.41 4.82 -8.12
CA ASP A 160 -23.05 5.67 -6.99
C ASP A 160 -22.49 6.99 -7.51
N ARG A 161 -23.04 8.11 -7.01
CA ARG A 161 -22.73 9.45 -7.51
C ARG A 161 -21.24 9.77 -7.42
N ASP A 162 -20.57 9.39 -6.34
CA ASP A 162 -19.18 9.76 -6.09
C ASP A 162 -18.23 8.88 -6.90
N ARG A 163 -18.52 7.58 -7.00
CA ARG A 163 -17.77 6.66 -7.87
C ARG A 163 -17.89 7.07 -9.34
N ASP A 164 -19.09 7.43 -9.78
CA ASP A 164 -19.35 7.91 -11.13
C ASP A 164 -18.62 9.23 -11.41
N ALA A 165 -18.58 10.15 -10.43
CA ALA A 165 -17.83 11.39 -10.55
C ALA A 165 -16.31 11.16 -10.69
N VAL A 166 -15.75 10.20 -9.93
CA VAL A 166 -14.33 9.83 -10.02
C VAL A 166 -14.00 9.23 -11.39
N LEU A 167 -14.81 8.28 -11.87
CA LEU A 167 -14.61 7.67 -13.20
C LEU A 167 -14.81 8.67 -14.34
N SER A 168 -15.76 9.59 -14.21
CA SER A 168 -15.97 10.69 -15.16
C SER A 168 -14.74 11.61 -15.23
N ALA A 169 -14.23 12.04 -14.07
CA ALA A 169 -13.02 12.87 -14.00
C ALA A 169 -11.81 12.14 -14.60
N TRP A 170 -11.62 10.86 -14.27
CA TRP A 170 -10.55 10.05 -14.85
C TRP A 170 -10.62 9.96 -16.38
N ARG A 171 -11.83 9.90 -16.97
CA ARG A 171 -12.05 9.87 -18.43
C ARG A 171 -11.84 11.21 -19.12
N GLU A 172 -11.69 12.32 -18.39
CA GLU A 172 -11.45 13.64 -18.99
C GLU A 172 -10.19 13.61 -19.88
N PRO A 173 -10.26 14.07 -21.15
CA PRO A 173 -9.13 13.99 -22.07
C PRO A 173 -7.86 14.67 -21.54
N ALA A 174 -8.00 15.79 -20.82
CA ALA A 174 -6.88 16.50 -20.22
C ALA A 174 -6.15 15.65 -19.18
N ILE A 175 -6.89 14.96 -18.30
CA ILE A 175 -6.32 14.04 -17.31
C ILE A 175 -5.68 12.85 -18.02
N ARG A 176 -6.39 12.17 -18.93
CA ARG A 176 -5.85 11.00 -19.65
C ARG A 176 -4.57 11.33 -20.43
N ASN A 177 -4.50 12.49 -21.06
CA ASN A 177 -3.30 12.94 -21.76
C ASN A 177 -2.13 13.20 -20.81
N ALA A 178 -2.38 13.81 -19.64
CA ALA A 178 -1.35 14.05 -18.63
C ALA A 178 -0.83 12.74 -18.01
N LEU A 179 -1.68 11.73 -17.80
CA LEU A 179 -1.29 10.45 -17.18
C LEU A 179 -0.54 9.50 -18.13
N ARG A 180 -0.68 9.65 -19.45
CA ARG A 180 -0.11 8.72 -20.45
C ARG A 180 1.41 8.49 -20.31
N PRO A 181 2.25 9.53 -20.10
CA PRO A 181 3.69 9.32 -19.90
C PRO A 181 4.01 8.50 -18.64
N LEU A 182 3.20 8.60 -17.58
CA LEU A 182 3.40 7.88 -16.33
C LEU A 182 3.09 6.39 -16.51
N ALA A 183 2.06 6.02 -17.27
CA ALA A 183 1.79 4.62 -17.59
C ALA A 183 3.00 3.97 -18.30
N ALA A 184 3.63 4.70 -19.22
CA ALA A 184 4.85 4.22 -19.88
C ALA A 184 6.07 4.18 -18.94
N ALA A 185 6.18 5.14 -18.01
CA ALA A 185 7.24 5.15 -16.99
C ALA A 185 7.11 3.97 -16.02
N TRP A 186 5.89 3.69 -15.54
CA TRP A 186 5.57 2.56 -14.67
C TRP A 186 5.99 1.22 -15.32
N ALA A 187 5.65 1.02 -16.60
CA ALA A 187 6.00 -0.19 -17.34
C ALA A 187 7.52 -0.41 -17.48
N ARG A 188 8.32 0.66 -17.40
CA ARG A 188 9.79 0.61 -17.40
C ARG A 188 10.39 0.66 -16.00
N GLY A 189 9.56 0.69 -14.95
CA GLY A 189 10.01 0.75 -13.57
C GLY A 189 10.94 -0.40 -13.23
N THR A 190 12.09 -0.08 -12.62
CA THR A 190 13.14 -1.05 -12.27
C THR A 190 13.39 -1.13 -10.77
N CYS A 191 12.60 -0.44 -9.95
CA CYS A 191 12.74 -0.45 -8.50
C CYS A 191 11.64 -1.31 -7.89
N TRP A 192 11.94 -1.95 -6.76
CA TRP A 192 10.88 -2.41 -5.89
C TRP A 192 10.03 -1.22 -5.45
N THR A 193 8.72 -1.41 -5.47
CA THR A 193 7.74 -0.53 -4.85
C THR A 193 6.89 -1.34 -3.87
N HIS A 194 6.38 -0.69 -2.84
CA HIS A 194 5.34 -1.20 -1.96
C HIS A 194 4.00 -1.30 -2.71
N GLY A 195 3.69 -0.31 -3.56
CA GLY A 195 2.50 -0.34 -4.42
C GLY A 195 1.19 0.06 -3.74
N ASP A 196 1.06 -0.17 -2.44
CA ASP A 196 -0.07 0.32 -1.61
C ASP A 196 0.36 0.90 -0.26
N LEU A 197 1.30 1.86 -0.28
CA LEU A 197 1.76 2.49 0.96
C LEU A 197 0.61 3.28 1.62
N SER A 198 0.46 3.19 2.94
CA SER A 198 -0.50 3.98 3.70
C SER A 198 -0.12 4.01 5.18
N ALA A 199 -0.76 4.87 5.98
CA ALA A 199 -0.55 4.89 7.42
C ALA A 199 -0.87 3.54 8.08
N SER A 200 -1.86 2.79 7.58
CA SER A 200 -2.23 1.47 8.12
C SER A 200 -1.28 0.36 7.68
N ASN A 201 -0.45 0.60 6.66
CA ASN A 201 0.46 -0.39 6.09
C ASN A 201 1.92 -0.19 6.54
N VAL A 202 2.14 0.71 7.50
CA VAL A 202 3.44 0.98 8.12
C VAL A 202 3.31 0.76 9.62
N ILE A 203 4.01 -0.25 10.13
CA ILE A 203 4.09 -0.54 11.57
C ILE A 203 5.37 0.04 12.14
N VAL A 204 5.27 0.72 13.28
CA VAL A 204 6.40 1.26 14.05
C VAL A 204 6.42 0.56 15.41
N ASP A 205 7.55 -0.03 15.77
CA ASP A 205 7.76 -0.54 17.13
C ASP A 205 8.32 0.53 18.11
N THR A 206 8.48 0.15 19.37
CA THR A 206 8.99 1.06 20.42
C THR A 206 10.42 1.53 20.18
N ASP A 207 11.19 0.80 19.39
CA ASP A 207 12.58 1.14 19.04
C ASP A 207 12.65 2.02 17.78
N GLY A 208 11.50 2.30 17.16
CA GLY A 208 11.39 3.11 15.95
C GLY A 208 11.71 2.33 14.67
N HIS A 209 11.73 1.00 14.74
CA HIS A 209 11.89 0.15 13.57
C HIS A 209 10.58 0.11 12.76
N LEU A 210 10.73 0.14 11.44
CA LEU A 210 9.62 0.17 10.50
C LEU A 210 9.43 -1.16 9.80
N THR A 211 8.20 -1.65 9.80
CA THR A 211 7.78 -2.82 9.02
C THR A 211 6.67 -2.42 8.05
N PHE A 212 6.90 -2.68 6.76
CA PHE A 212 5.88 -2.58 5.72
C PHE A 212 5.04 -3.85 5.68
N ILE A 213 3.73 -3.69 5.73
CA ILE A 213 2.76 -4.80 5.63
C ILE A 213 1.88 -4.60 4.40
N ASP A 214 1.13 -5.64 4.03
CA ASP A 214 0.23 -5.61 2.87
C ASP A 214 0.99 -5.43 1.54
N LEU A 215 1.90 -6.37 1.27
CA LEU A 215 2.81 -6.33 0.12
C LEU A 215 2.20 -6.99 -1.13
N GLU A 216 0.88 -7.12 -1.20
CA GLU A 216 0.21 -7.75 -2.35
C GLU A 216 0.31 -6.93 -3.64
N SER A 217 0.55 -5.63 -3.50
CA SER A 217 0.79 -4.71 -4.63
C SER A 217 2.28 -4.46 -4.89
N ALA A 218 3.17 -5.11 -4.13
CA ALA A 218 4.61 -4.88 -4.26
C ALA A 218 5.18 -5.56 -5.51
N GLY A 219 6.21 -4.95 -6.10
CA GLY A 219 6.86 -5.47 -7.31
C GLY A 219 7.68 -4.40 -8.01
N ARG A 220 8.04 -4.64 -9.28
CA ARG A 220 8.78 -3.65 -10.08
C ARG A 220 7.86 -2.51 -10.51
N GLY A 221 8.22 -1.28 -10.17
CA GLY A 221 7.42 -0.10 -10.49
C GLY A 221 8.23 1.20 -10.50
N ASP A 222 7.50 2.32 -10.56
CA ASP A 222 8.08 3.66 -10.44
C ASP A 222 8.06 4.08 -8.95
N PRO A 223 9.22 4.34 -8.32
CA PRO A 223 9.28 4.71 -6.91
C PRO A 223 8.59 6.04 -6.60
N CYS A 224 8.33 6.90 -7.60
CA CYS A 224 7.53 8.11 -7.40
C CYS A 224 6.14 7.83 -6.82
N TRP A 225 5.57 6.65 -7.08
CA TRP A 225 4.28 6.25 -6.52
C TRP A 225 4.31 6.11 -5.01
N ASP A 226 5.27 5.36 -4.47
CA ASP A 226 5.40 5.21 -3.02
C ASP A 226 5.76 6.54 -2.36
N LEU A 227 6.57 7.35 -3.03
CA LEU A 227 7.03 8.63 -2.48
C LEU A 227 5.91 9.67 -2.42
N VAL A 228 5.07 9.79 -3.46
CA VAL A 228 3.89 10.67 -3.40
C VAL A 228 2.89 10.19 -2.35
N THR A 229 2.77 8.88 -2.18
CA THR A 229 1.86 8.27 -1.20
C THR A 229 2.39 8.46 0.23
N ALA A 230 3.70 8.34 0.44
CA ALA A 230 4.36 8.63 1.71
C ALA A 230 4.16 10.09 2.12
N GLU A 231 4.33 11.03 1.19
CA GLU A 231 4.13 12.45 1.48
C GLU A 231 2.69 12.79 1.82
N GLN A 232 1.72 12.21 1.11
CA GLN A 232 0.32 12.37 1.47
C GLN A 232 0.05 11.79 2.86
N THR A 233 0.60 10.61 3.16
CA THR A 233 0.45 9.95 4.46
C THR A 233 1.00 10.83 5.58
N LEU A 234 2.26 11.28 5.45
CA LEU A 234 2.90 12.20 6.40
C LEU A 234 2.10 13.51 6.53
N GLY A 235 1.66 14.10 5.42
CA GLY A 235 0.85 15.32 5.42
C GLY A 235 -0.48 15.15 6.16
N SER A 236 -1.15 14.01 6.00
CA SER A 236 -2.40 13.71 6.73
C SER A 236 -2.20 13.56 8.23
N LEU A 237 -0.99 13.18 8.65
CA LEU A 237 -0.57 13.10 10.05
C LEU A 237 0.02 14.42 10.57
N GLY A 238 0.02 15.49 9.76
CA GLY A 238 0.61 16.78 10.12
C GLY A 238 2.14 16.79 10.17
N LEU A 239 2.81 15.81 9.54
CA LEU A 239 4.26 15.61 9.61
C LEU A 239 5.00 16.30 8.46
N ALA A 240 6.20 16.79 8.76
CA ALA A 240 7.04 17.51 7.81
C ALA A 240 7.67 16.57 6.75
N THR A 241 7.22 16.70 5.50
CA THR A 241 7.73 15.90 4.36
C THR A 241 9.17 16.24 3.96
N THR A 242 9.67 17.42 4.33
CA THR A 242 11.05 17.85 4.04
C THR A 242 12.10 16.98 4.72
N VAL A 243 11.84 16.56 5.96
CA VAL A 243 12.70 15.65 6.74
C VAL A 243 12.75 14.28 6.06
N PHE A 244 11.57 13.77 5.68
CA PHE A 244 11.43 12.52 4.93
C PHE A 244 12.22 12.54 3.62
N ARG A 245 12.04 13.56 2.78
CA ARG A 245 12.75 13.71 1.50
C ARG A 245 14.27 13.70 1.68
N ARG A 246 14.76 14.45 2.68
CA ARG A 246 16.19 14.52 2.98
C ARG A 246 16.73 13.16 3.41
N ALA A 247 16.00 12.44 4.25
CA ALA A 247 16.40 11.11 4.69
C ALA A 247 16.40 10.07 3.57
N TYR A 248 15.40 10.11 2.68
CA TYR A 248 15.32 9.27 1.49
C TYR A 248 16.52 9.49 0.56
N ALA A 249 16.82 10.75 0.22
CA ALA A 249 17.96 11.09 -0.62
C ALA A 249 19.30 10.70 0.05
N ALA A 250 19.46 10.95 1.35
CA ALA A 250 20.68 10.63 2.08
C ALA A 250 20.93 9.11 2.19
N ALA A 251 19.89 8.29 2.10
CA ALA A 251 19.98 6.83 2.10
C ALA A 251 20.16 6.22 0.70
N GLY A 252 20.46 7.03 -0.32
CA GLY A 252 20.72 6.57 -1.69
C GLY A 252 19.47 6.49 -2.57
N GLY A 253 18.30 6.88 -2.04
CA GLY A 253 17.09 7.02 -2.85
C GLY A 253 17.30 8.04 -3.96
N THR A 254 17.01 7.65 -5.20
CA THR A 254 17.14 8.58 -6.34
C THR A 254 16.09 9.67 -6.20
N ALA A 255 16.53 10.92 -6.05
CA ALA A 255 15.65 12.08 -5.99
C ALA A 255 14.97 12.25 -7.36
N LEU A 256 13.79 11.67 -7.51
CA LEU A 256 12.94 11.91 -8.67
C LEU A 256 12.04 13.11 -8.37
N PRO A 257 11.90 14.07 -9.29
CA PRO A 257 10.85 15.06 -9.15
C PRO A 257 9.51 14.33 -9.15
N TYR A 258 8.81 14.32 -8.01
CA TYR A 258 7.43 13.86 -7.94
C TYR A 258 6.60 14.84 -8.76
N ALA A 259 6.51 14.57 -10.07
CA ALA A 259 5.83 15.45 -10.99
C ALA A 259 4.40 15.67 -10.46
N PRO A 260 3.84 16.88 -10.61
CA PRO A 260 2.45 17.17 -10.26
C PRO A 260 1.49 16.06 -10.71
N VAL A 261 1.74 15.45 -11.86
CA VAL A 261 0.95 14.34 -12.39
C VAL A 261 0.88 13.12 -11.45
N TRP A 262 1.94 12.75 -10.73
CA TRP A 262 1.88 11.66 -9.74
C TRP A 262 0.94 12.00 -8.57
N ARG A 263 0.87 13.29 -8.18
CA ARG A 263 -0.14 13.75 -7.22
C ARG A 263 -1.55 13.69 -7.80
N ALA A 264 -1.73 13.93 -9.09
CA ALA A 264 -3.03 13.73 -9.75
C ALA A 264 -3.47 12.26 -9.72
N VAL A 265 -2.56 11.31 -10.00
CA VAL A 265 -2.83 9.87 -9.86
C VAL A 265 -3.25 9.54 -8.44
N ARG A 266 -2.47 10.00 -7.45
CA ARG A 266 -2.74 9.73 -6.03
C ARG A 266 -4.05 10.36 -5.55
N ALA A 267 -4.39 11.55 -6.03
CA ALA A 267 -5.66 12.20 -5.74
C ALA A 267 -6.86 11.40 -6.29
N LEU A 268 -6.77 10.87 -7.51
CA LEU A 268 -7.80 10.00 -8.09
C LEU A 268 -7.95 8.69 -7.31
N VAL A 269 -6.83 8.05 -6.93
CA VAL A 269 -6.87 6.84 -6.09
C VAL A 269 -7.54 7.12 -4.75
N THR A 270 -7.15 8.21 -4.08
CA THR A 270 -7.72 8.59 -2.79
C THR A 270 -9.22 8.94 -2.93
N ALA A 271 -9.61 9.64 -3.99
CA ALA A 271 -11.01 9.98 -4.24
C ALA A 271 -11.86 8.71 -4.43
N TRP A 272 -11.34 7.72 -5.16
CA TRP A 272 -11.98 6.42 -5.29
C TRP A 272 -12.12 5.72 -3.94
N GLN A 273 -11.07 5.70 -3.12
CA GLN A 273 -11.11 5.07 -1.79
C GLN A 273 -12.19 5.71 -0.89
N TYR A 274 -12.32 7.03 -0.88
CA TYR A 274 -13.38 7.74 -0.15
C TYR A 274 -14.78 7.48 -0.72
N ALA A 275 -14.94 7.42 -2.04
CA ALA A 275 -16.20 7.07 -2.69
C ALA A 275 -16.57 5.59 -2.46
N ALA A 276 -15.59 4.72 -2.28
CA ALA A 276 -15.80 3.30 -2.07
C ALA A 276 -16.43 2.98 -0.70
N THR A 277 -16.21 3.81 0.33
CA THR A 277 -16.78 3.58 1.66
C THR A 277 -18.26 3.95 1.78
N ALA A 278 -18.85 4.60 0.76
CA ALA A 278 -20.27 5.00 0.71
C ALA A 278 -20.75 5.85 1.91
N ASP A 279 -19.84 6.65 2.48
CA ASP A 279 -20.17 7.60 3.55
C ASP A 279 -20.47 8.98 2.95
N ALA A 280 -21.68 9.50 3.19
CA ALA A 280 -22.10 10.80 2.69
C ALA A 280 -21.20 11.96 3.18
N GLN A 281 -20.52 11.80 4.32
CA GLN A 281 -19.55 12.77 4.83
C GLN A 281 -18.31 12.91 3.93
N ASN A 282 -18.05 11.92 3.06
CA ASN A 282 -16.91 11.93 2.16
C ASN A 282 -17.14 12.74 0.88
N HIS A 283 -18.38 13.09 0.55
CA HIS A 283 -18.69 13.79 -0.71
C HIS A 283 -17.88 15.09 -0.92
N PRO A 284 -17.73 15.99 0.09
CA PRO A 284 -16.89 17.17 -0.06
C PRO A 284 -15.41 16.84 -0.28
N VAL A 285 -14.92 15.78 0.37
CA VAL A 285 -13.52 15.31 0.24
C VAL A 285 -13.27 14.79 -1.17
N VAL A 286 -14.19 13.99 -1.73
CA VAL A 286 -14.13 13.52 -3.12
C VAL A 286 -14.06 14.72 -4.07
N GLY A 287 -14.94 15.71 -3.92
CA GLY A 287 -14.94 16.91 -4.76
C GLY A 287 -13.62 17.71 -4.71
N GLN A 288 -13.02 17.84 -3.52
CA GLN A 288 -11.72 18.50 -3.34
C GLN A 288 -10.59 17.72 -4.02
N LEU A 289 -10.56 16.39 -3.90
CA LEU A 289 -9.56 15.53 -4.53
C LEU A 289 -9.67 15.54 -6.05
N LEU A 290 -10.88 15.58 -6.62
CA LEU A 290 -11.06 15.72 -8.07
C LEU A 290 -10.58 17.10 -8.57
N THR A 291 -10.78 18.15 -7.78
CA THR A 291 -10.23 19.49 -8.09
C THR A 291 -8.70 19.48 -8.05
N GLN A 292 -8.11 18.84 -7.04
CA GLN A 292 -6.67 18.63 -6.95
C GLN A 292 -6.13 17.89 -8.18
N ALA A 293 -6.76 16.77 -8.56
CA ALA A 293 -6.33 15.95 -9.68
C ALA A 293 -6.29 16.74 -10.99
N ARG A 294 -7.33 17.53 -11.28
CA ARG A 294 -7.37 18.40 -12.46
C ARG A 294 -6.26 19.45 -12.43
N ARG A 295 -6.07 20.14 -11.31
CA ARG A 295 -5.01 21.15 -11.14
C ARG A 295 -3.63 20.55 -11.40
N ASP A 296 -3.32 19.42 -10.77
CA ASP A 296 -2.02 18.78 -10.84
C ASP A 296 -1.73 18.18 -12.23
N ALA A 297 -2.75 17.62 -12.90
CA ALA A 297 -2.63 17.14 -14.27
C ALA A 297 -2.29 18.29 -15.24
N LEU A 298 -2.97 19.43 -15.10
CA LEU A 298 -2.80 20.60 -15.98
C LEU A 298 -1.53 21.41 -15.71
N HIS A 299 -0.86 21.21 -14.56
CA HIS A 299 0.39 21.93 -14.28
C HIS A 299 1.53 21.52 -15.24
N THR A 300 1.40 20.37 -15.91
CA THR A 300 2.40 19.84 -16.85
C THR A 300 2.16 20.19 -18.33
N THR A 301 1.04 20.81 -18.68
CA THR A 301 0.76 21.23 -20.07
C THR A 301 1.31 22.62 -20.42
N ARG A 302 2.04 23.29 -19.51
CA ARG A 302 2.85 24.44 -19.88
C ARG A 302 4.16 23.93 -20.49
N PRO A 303 4.49 24.27 -21.74
CA PRO A 303 5.79 23.92 -22.31
C PRO A 303 6.89 24.45 -21.40
N MET A 304 7.86 23.59 -21.06
CA MET A 304 9.11 24.03 -20.45
C MET A 304 9.71 25.12 -21.37
N PRO A 305 10.10 26.30 -20.85
CA PRO A 305 10.71 27.32 -21.68
C PRO A 305 11.95 26.73 -22.35
N GLU A 306 11.97 26.72 -23.68
CA GLU A 306 13.12 26.35 -24.48
C GLU A 306 14.25 27.35 -24.17
N GLY A 307 15.18 26.97 -23.29
CA GLY A 307 16.31 27.84 -22.99
C GLY A 307 17.00 27.55 -21.68
N SER A 308 17.66 26.39 -21.57
CA SER A 308 18.83 26.15 -20.72
C SER A 308 19.46 24.82 -21.13
N ARG A 309 20.35 24.87 -22.11
CA ARG A 309 21.39 23.87 -22.34
C ARG A 309 22.67 24.37 -21.68
#